data_AF-A0A345Y3X7-F1
#
_entry.id   AF-A0A345Y3X7-F1
#
_cell.length_a   1.000
_cell.length_b   1.000
_cell.length_c   1.000
_cell.angle_alpha   90.00
_cell.angle_beta   90.00
_cell.angle_gamma   90.00
#
_symmetry.space_group_name_H-M   'P 1'
#
loop_
_entity.id
_entity.type
_entity.pdbx_description
1 polymer ?
#
loop_
_entity_poly.entity_id
_entity_poly.type
_entity_poly.pdbx_seq_one_letter_code
_entity_poly.pdbx_strand_id
1 'polypeptide(L)'
;MTIRPWKIGLIAALGLACFAPAQAASKFIALCYHEVVHNEGATDPFAVDTRGLVNQLEWLRARGYSFVGIDDVLADREGRRPLPDKAVLLSFDDGYRSVYKHVFPILKLYKAPAVVSLVGGWLDAPMGHTVKDTKLAREGFLLPGEIREMQQSGLIEFASHSYELHRGITANPQGNQQPAATALGYDGRGYESPSAQLQRIDRDLAHNSAAIERLTGRKPRVMVWPYGSYTRPLLDIARKNGMPITLTLNNGINEPDTPLAELSRVLVGADMTLTDFAEEILVREREPGGIAASWTRAMHVSLDQVYDPDPAAQEKKLGQLLDRVLAMGASAVYLRADTDRDGDGRADAVYFPNRRVAVKADLFNRVAWQLRTRAHVQVYAALPLAAFELAGASPSDSDRRAARELVEDLGVSSRFAGLVLSDDPARPGLAEPGAAALFDLAGELFAAARAYQPELKSVVTLHAGKLDDERETLRFSEAIAKALSRADYVELQPQAAVSPGRPWMERAFAAAGSSQKTVFALPSRAVDSGDLARAVATLHLLGARHIAYGPDDVANDLPRLAVMRRAFSLRSQPER
;
A
#
# COMPACT_ATOMS: atom_id res chain seq x y z
N MET A 1 55.71 -48.39 30.01
CA MET A 1 55.23 -47.11 30.58
C MET A 1 53.78 -46.93 30.16
N THR A 2 52.86 -47.27 31.06
CA THR A 2 51.41 -47.24 30.87
C THR A 2 50.88 -45.86 31.24
N ILE A 3 50.39 -45.11 30.25
CA ILE A 3 49.77 -43.80 30.46
C ILE A 3 48.36 -44.03 31.00
N ARG A 4 48.06 -43.49 32.19
CA ARG A 4 46.79 -43.66 32.90
C ARG A 4 45.63 -42.92 32.20
N PRO A 5 44.40 -43.47 32.18
CA PRO A 5 43.31 -43.06 31.27
C PRO A 5 42.54 -41.79 31.67
N TRP A 6 42.94 -41.06 32.71
CA TRP A 6 42.20 -39.88 33.18
C TRP A 6 42.58 -38.56 32.46
N LYS A 7 43.61 -38.56 31.60
CA LYS A 7 44.02 -37.39 30.81
C LYS A 7 43.27 -37.20 29.48
N ILE A 8 42.35 -38.10 29.12
CA ILE A 8 41.46 -37.95 27.94
C ILE A 8 40.18 -37.15 28.31
N GLY A 9 39.92 -36.92 29.61
CA GLY A 9 38.72 -36.25 30.09
C GLY A 9 38.69 -34.71 29.97
N LEU A 10 39.72 -34.04 29.44
CA LEU A 10 39.76 -32.58 29.36
C LEU A 10 39.66 -31.99 27.94
N ILE A 11 39.53 -32.83 26.91
CA ILE A 11 39.29 -32.38 25.51
C ILE A 11 37.84 -32.66 25.08
N ALA A 12 37.11 -33.53 25.78
CA ALA A 12 35.71 -33.83 25.48
C ALA A 12 34.68 -32.87 26.12
N ALA A 13 35.12 -31.84 26.87
CA ALA A 13 34.24 -30.87 27.53
C ALA A 13 34.10 -29.53 26.76
N LEU A 14 34.67 -29.41 25.56
CA LEU A 14 34.66 -28.19 24.74
C LEU A 14 33.91 -28.34 23.40
N GLY A 15 33.19 -29.45 23.18
CA GLY A 15 32.69 -29.82 21.84
C GLY A 15 31.22 -30.23 21.74
N LEU A 16 30.37 -29.83 22.69
CA LEU A 16 28.91 -30.03 22.61
C LEU A 16 28.20 -28.73 22.95
N ALA A 17 28.48 -27.69 22.17
CA ALA A 17 27.45 -26.67 21.96
C ALA A 17 26.33 -27.38 21.18
N CYS A 18 25.28 -27.81 21.90
CA CYS A 18 24.01 -28.15 21.28
C CYS A 18 23.62 -26.94 20.43
N PHE A 19 23.76 -27.05 19.10
CA PHE A 19 23.04 -26.20 18.18
C PHE A 19 21.57 -26.55 18.38
N ALA A 20 20.93 -25.91 19.36
CA ALA A 20 19.48 -25.78 19.32
C ALA A 20 19.18 -25.12 17.96
N PRO A 21 18.35 -25.73 17.10
CA PRO A 21 17.96 -25.07 15.87
C PRO A 21 17.40 -23.71 16.26
N ALA A 22 17.86 -22.64 15.61
CA ALA A 22 17.30 -21.31 15.81
C ALA A 22 15.78 -21.44 15.64
N GLN A 23 15.05 -21.24 16.74
CA GLN A 23 13.60 -21.34 16.73
C GLN A 23 13.08 -20.29 15.75
N ALA A 24 12.24 -20.70 14.79
CA ALA A 24 11.66 -19.76 13.84
C ALA A 24 10.90 -18.67 14.61
N ALA A 25 11.11 -17.41 14.21
CA ALA A 25 10.40 -16.27 14.78
C ALA A 25 8.87 -16.47 14.69
N SER A 26 8.12 -15.85 15.60
CA SER A 26 6.66 -16.00 15.68
C SER A 26 5.92 -14.88 14.94
N LYS A 27 4.71 -15.18 14.43
CA LYS A 27 3.82 -14.17 13.87
C LYS A 27 3.06 -13.39 14.95
N PHE A 28 2.65 -12.15 14.66
CA PHE A 28 1.81 -11.36 15.57
C PHE A 28 0.94 -10.34 14.84
N ILE A 29 -0.12 -9.89 15.51
CA ILE A 29 -1.00 -8.81 15.03
C ILE A 29 -0.64 -7.53 15.77
N ALA A 30 -0.53 -6.40 15.08
CA ALA A 30 -0.43 -5.09 15.73
C ALA A 30 -1.70 -4.28 15.45
N LEU A 31 -2.21 -3.60 16.47
CA LEU A 31 -3.42 -2.78 16.39
C LEU A 31 -3.07 -1.31 16.53
N CYS A 32 -3.66 -0.48 15.68
CA CYS A 32 -3.52 0.98 15.69
C CYS A 32 -4.84 1.61 16.14
N TYR A 33 -4.79 2.24 17.31
CA TYR A 33 -5.83 3.10 17.87
C TYR A 33 -5.37 4.56 17.83
N HIS A 34 -6.32 5.49 17.89
CA HIS A 34 -6.04 6.93 17.99
C HIS A 34 -6.64 7.47 19.30
N GLU A 35 -7.63 8.36 19.20
CA GLU A 35 -8.36 8.91 20.33
C GLU A 35 -9.27 7.85 20.97
N VAL A 36 -9.45 7.92 22.29
CA VAL A 36 -10.37 7.03 23.02
C VAL A 36 -11.28 7.88 23.89
N VAL A 37 -12.55 7.95 23.51
CA VAL A 37 -13.52 8.85 24.16
C VAL A 37 -14.43 8.11 25.12
N HIS A 38 -15.10 8.84 26.01
CA HIS A 38 -16.14 8.28 26.88
C HIS A 38 -17.30 9.25 27.05
N ASN A 39 -18.42 9.02 26.35
CA ASN A 39 -19.59 9.90 26.35
C ASN A 39 -19.30 11.38 25.98
N GLU A 40 -18.21 11.61 25.26
CA GLU A 40 -17.79 12.91 24.75
C GLU A 40 -17.80 12.87 23.22
N GLY A 41 -17.85 14.03 22.57
CA GLY A 41 -17.76 14.12 21.11
C GLY A 41 -16.35 13.77 20.63
N ALA A 42 -16.25 12.83 19.68
CA ALA A 42 -14.99 12.50 19.02
C ALA A 42 -14.42 13.71 18.27
N THR A 43 -13.12 13.95 18.42
CA THR A 43 -12.41 14.99 17.66
C THR A 43 -11.66 14.40 16.47
N ASP A 44 -11.21 13.16 16.63
CA ASP A 44 -10.58 12.31 15.63
C ASP A 44 -11.61 11.39 14.93
N PRO A 45 -11.56 11.24 13.59
CA PRO A 45 -12.48 10.35 12.85
C PRO A 45 -12.28 8.85 13.13
N PHE A 46 -11.19 8.45 13.79
CA PHE A 46 -10.90 7.07 14.20
C PHE A 46 -11.05 6.87 15.71
N ALA A 47 -11.68 7.81 16.41
CA ALA A 47 -11.90 7.73 17.85
C ALA A 47 -12.77 6.52 18.25
N VAL A 48 -12.35 5.76 19.25
CA VAL A 48 -13.08 4.60 19.76
C VAL A 48 -13.68 4.90 21.14
N ASP A 49 -14.91 4.45 21.43
CA ASP A 49 -15.47 4.55 22.79
C ASP A 49 -14.71 3.62 23.75
N THR A 50 -14.48 4.08 24.97
CA THR A 50 -13.77 3.32 26.02
C THR A 50 -14.40 1.93 26.26
N ARG A 51 -15.73 1.80 26.17
CA ARG A 51 -16.39 0.48 26.29
C ARG A 51 -16.11 -0.40 25.08
N GLY A 52 -16.06 0.19 23.88
CA GLY A 52 -15.64 -0.49 22.65
C GLY A 52 -14.25 -1.09 22.79
N LEU A 53 -13.28 -0.28 23.25
CA LEU A 53 -11.92 -0.74 23.53
C LEU A 53 -11.90 -1.90 24.53
N VAL A 54 -12.57 -1.76 25.68
CA VAL A 54 -12.62 -2.83 26.70
C VAL A 54 -13.22 -4.12 26.12
N ASN A 55 -14.30 -4.03 25.36
CA ASN A 55 -14.92 -5.19 24.73
C ASN A 55 -13.98 -5.88 23.73
N GLN A 56 -13.22 -5.10 22.94
CA GLN A 56 -12.21 -5.63 22.02
C GLN A 56 -11.07 -6.35 22.76
N LEU A 57 -10.52 -5.73 23.81
CA LEU A 57 -9.45 -6.32 24.62
C LEU A 57 -9.90 -7.58 25.37
N GLU A 58 -11.12 -7.60 25.92
CA GLU A 58 -11.69 -8.78 26.56
C GLU A 58 -11.97 -9.90 25.55
N TRP A 59 -12.46 -9.56 24.35
CA TRP A 59 -12.64 -10.55 23.29
C TRP A 59 -11.31 -11.20 22.88
N LEU A 60 -10.25 -10.40 22.72
CA LEU A 60 -8.90 -10.91 22.43
C LEU A 60 -8.44 -11.88 23.52
N ARG A 61 -8.56 -11.50 24.80
CA ARG A 61 -8.18 -12.39 25.92
C ARG A 61 -9.00 -13.67 25.95
N ALA A 62 -10.32 -13.57 25.79
CA ALA A 62 -11.22 -14.72 25.73
C ALA A 62 -10.90 -15.67 24.58
N ARG A 63 -10.31 -15.16 23.48
CA ARG A 63 -9.83 -15.94 22.33
C ARG A 63 -8.38 -16.42 22.43
N GLY A 64 -7.74 -16.20 23.59
CA GLY A 64 -6.40 -16.67 23.91
C GLY A 64 -5.26 -15.78 23.40
N TYR A 65 -5.55 -14.53 23.01
CA TYR A 65 -4.51 -13.58 22.62
C TYR A 65 -3.74 -13.05 23.83
N SER A 66 -2.44 -12.87 23.66
CA SER A 66 -1.51 -12.32 24.65
C SER A 66 -0.99 -10.97 24.19
N PHE A 67 -1.04 -9.97 25.06
CA PHE A 67 -0.48 -8.65 24.78
C PHE A 67 1.05 -8.67 24.91
N VAL A 68 1.74 -8.18 23.89
CA VAL A 68 3.21 -8.16 23.79
C VAL A 68 3.71 -6.76 23.50
N GLY A 69 4.92 -6.44 23.97
CA GLY A 69 5.58 -5.16 23.75
C GLY A 69 6.71 -5.26 22.72
N ILE A 70 7.36 -4.13 22.42
CA ILE A 70 8.50 -4.08 21.50
C ILE A 70 9.67 -4.94 21.98
N ASP A 71 9.92 -5.01 23.29
CA ASP A 71 10.97 -5.87 23.84
C ASP A 71 10.70 -7.37 23.60
N ASP A 72 9.43 -7.78 23.60
CA ASP A 72 9.04 -9.16 23.28
C ASP A 72 9.28 -9.45 21.80
N VAL A 73 8.87 -8.53 20.92
CA VAL A 73 9.08 -8.65 19.46
C VAL A 73 10.57 -8.74 19.16
N LEU A 74 11.40 -7.89 19.78
CA LEU A 74 12.86 -7.95 19.60
C LEU A 74 13.46 -9.25 20.14
N ALA A 75 13.03 -9.70 21.31
CA ALA A 75 13.49 -10.97 21.88
C ALA A 75 13.16 -12.17 20.98
N ASP A 76 12.00 -12.15 20.32
CA ASP A 76 11.60 -13.18 19.36
C ASP A 76 12.43 -13.12 18.07
N ARG A 77 12.57 -11.93 17.48
CA ARG A 77 13.35 -11.76 16.24
C ARG A 77 14.84 -12.06 16.43
N GLU A 78 15.36 -11.89 17.63
CA GLU A 78 16.74 -12.26 18.00
C GLU A 78 16.88 -13.74 18.43
N GLY A 79 15.80 -14.52 18.42
CA GLY A 79 15.80 -15.94 18.82
C GLY A 79 15.99 -16.17 20.32
N ARG A 80 15.85 -15.13 21.15
CA ARG A 80 16.02 -15.19 22.61
C ARG A 80 14.78 -15.74 23.33
N ARG A 81 13.58 -15.32 22.90
CA ARG A 81 12.31 -15.77 23.48
C ARG A 81 11.20 -15.66 22.44
N PRO A 82 10.53 -16.76 22.06
CA PRO A 82 9.46 -16.70 21.07
C PRO A 82 8.26 -15.91 21.59
N LEU A 83 7.53 -15.24 20.69
CA LEU A 83 6.22 -14.68 21.03
C LEU A 83 5.21 -15.82 21.28
N PRO A 84 4.18 -15.58 22.11
CA PRO A 84 3.03 -16.47 22.19
C PRO A 84 2.36 -16.67 20.83
N ASP A 85 1.75 -17.84 20.60
CA ASP A 85 1.08 -18.20 19.33
C ASP A 85 0.07 -17.15 18.84
N LYS A 86 -0.58 -16.45 19.78
CA LYS A 86 -1.56 -15.39 19.52
C LYS A 86 -1.11 -14.06 20.11
N ALA A 87 0.03 -13.56 19.66
CA ALA A 87 0.59 -12.30 20.12
C ALA A 87 -0.12 -11.08 19.49
N VAL A 88 -0.42 -10.08 20.33
CA VAL A 88 -1.00 -8.79 19.92
C VAL A 88 -0.18 -7.63 20.48
N LEU A 89 0.32 -6.76 19.60
CA LEU A 89 0.93 -5.47 19.96
C LEU A 89 -0.15 -4.38 19.92
N LEU A 90 -0.30 -3.63 21.00
CA LEU A 90 -1.19 -2.46 21.04
C LEU A 90 -0.40 -1.19 20.73
N SER A 91 -0.92 -0.34 19.85
CA SER A 91 -0.37 0.99 19.58
C SER A 91 -1.47 2.06 19.58
N PHE A 92 -1.13 3.22 20.14
CA PHE A 92 -1.98 4.41 20.22
C PHE A 92 -1.23 5.57 19.60
N ASP A 93 -1.76 6.12 18.51
CA ASP A 93 -1.10 7.19 17.77
C ASP A 93 -1.43 8.57 18.35
N ASP A 94 -0.76 9.60 17.82
CA ASP A 94 -1.06 11.01 18.01
C ASP A 94 -0.79 11.63 19.39
N GLY A 95 -0.64 10.82 20.43
CA GLY A 95 -0.34 11.30 21.78
C GLY A 95 -1.52 12.04 22.43
N TYR A 96 -2.76 11.65 22.11
CA TYR A 96 -3.96 12.17 22.77
C TYR A 96 -3.93 11.94 24.28
N ARG A 97 -4.39 12.93 25.04
CA ARG A 97 -4.49 12.84 26.51
C ARG A 97 -5.50 11.79 26.97
N SER A 98 -6.45 11.44 26.12
CA SER A 98 -7.37 10.31 26.33
C SER A 98 -6.62 9.01 26.64
N VAL A 99 -5.44 8.79 26.06
CA VAL A 99 -4.62 7.61 26.32
C VAL A 99 -4.24 7.54 27.80
N TYR A 100 -3.83 8.66 28.40
CA TYR A 100 -3.54 8.69 29.84
C TYR A 100 -4.81 8.50 30.69
N LYS A 101 -5.91 9.16 30.33
CA LYS A 101 -7.14 9.17 31.15
C LYS A 101 -7.92 7.85 31.09
N HIS A 102 -8.06 7.26 29.90
CA HIS A 102 -8.98 6.16 29.65
C HIS A 102 -8.24 4.84 29.38
N VAL A 103 -7.11 4.89 28.67
CA VAL A 103 -6.40 3.67 28.22
C VAL A 103 -5.39 3.18 29.26
N PHE A 104 -4.55 4.06 29.79
CA PHE A 104 -3.46 3.70 30.70
C PHE A 104 -3.92 2.98 31.98
N PRO A 105 -5.04 3.35 32.63
CA PRO A 105 -5.58 2.57 33.75
C PRO A 105 -5.97 1.13 33.36
N ILE A 106 -6.53 0.95 32.16
CA ILE A 106 -6.88 -0.36 31.61
C ILE A 106 -5.60 -1.16 31.35
N LEU A 107 -4.60 -0.58 30.68
CA LEU A 107 -3.32 -1.27 30.43
C LEU A 107 -2.65 -1.74 31.72
N LYS A 108 -2.69 -0.93 32.79
CA LYS A 108 -2.21 -1.33 34.13
C LYS A 108 -2.97 -2.53 34.69
N LEU A 109 -4.30 -2.52 34.61
CA LEU A 109 -5.14 -3.62 35.09
C LEU A 109 -4.84 -4.93 34.34
N TYR A 110 -4.61 -4.83 33.03
CA TYR A 110 -4.38 -5.96 32.14
C TYR A 110 -2.91 -6.39 32.10
N LYS A 111 -2.00 -5.57 32.65
CA LYS A 111 -0.54 -5.67 32.47
C LYS A 111 -0.17 -5.76 30.99
N ALA A 112 -0.90 -5.02 30.15
CA ALA A 112 -0.73 -5.02 28.72
C ALA A 112 0.28 -3.93 28.31
N PRO A 113 1.44 -4.29 27.74
CA PRO A 113 2.34 -3.29 27.17
C PRO A 113 1.72 -2.66 25.92
N ALA A 114 2.10 -1.40 25.63
CA ALA A 114 1.64 -0.68 24.46
C ALA A 114 2.69 0.31 23.93
N VAL A 115 2.57 0.65 22.65
CA VAL A 115 3.30 1.74 22.01
C VAL A 115 2.44 2.99 22.00
N VAL A 116 3.00 4.15 22.35
CA VAL A 116 2.34 5.45 22.21
C VAL A 116 3.20 6.34 21.34
N SER A 117 2.70 6.77 20.18
CA SER A 117 3.47 7.57 19.23
C SER A 117 3.18 9.06 19.39
N LEU A 118 4.22 9.89 19.47
CA LEU A 118 4.12 11.30 19.84
C LEU A 118 4.45 12.22 18.66
N VAL A 119 3.54 13.16 18.37
CA VAL A 119 3.76 14.26 17.42
C VAL A 119 4.39 15.44 18.16
N GLY A 120 5.67 15.71 17.90
CA GLY A 120 6.43 16.70 18.68
C GLY A 120 5.87 18.11 18.62
N GLY A 121 5.49 18.60 17.43
CA GLY A 121 4.92 19.93 17.25
C GLY A 121 3.59 20.12 18.00
N TRP A 122 2.82 19.04 18.18
CA TRP A 122 1.58 19.08 18.96
C TRP A 122 1.85 19.21 20.45
N LEU A 123 2.92 18.57 20.93
CA LEU A 123 3.34 18.65 22.33
C LEU A 123 4.06 19.96 22.68
N ASP A 124 4.65 20.64 21.70
CA ASP A 124 5.35 21.92 21.87
C ASP A 124 4.42 23.14 21.67
N ALA A 125 3.18 22.94 21.23
CA ALA A 125 2.21 24.01 21.13
C ALA A 125 1.95 24.68 22.51
N PRO A 126 1.74 26.01 22.57
CA PRO A 126 1.46 26.70 23.82
C PRO A 126 0.16 26.23 24.49
N MET A 127 0.14 26.17 25.81
CA MET A 127 -1.09 25.92 26.57
C MET A 127 -2.17 26.96 26.23
N GLY A 128 -3.44 26.53 26.24
CA GLY A 128 -4.61 27.33 25.87
C GLY A 128 -4.76 27.61 24.37
N HIS A 129 -3.83 27.15 23.53
CA HIS A 129 -3.92 27.34 22.08
C HIS A 129 -4.34 26.05 21.38
N THR A 130 -5.16 26.20 20.34
CA THR A 130 -5.48 25.10 19.41
C THR A 130 -4.23 24.63 18.70
N VAL A 131 -3.99 23.32 18.73
CA VAL A 131 -2.89 22.71 18.02
C VAL A 131 -3.21 22.71 16.52
N LYS A 132 -2.24 23.16 15.73
CA LYS A 132 -2.36 23.29 14.28
C LYS A 132 -2.76 21.96 13.64
N ASP A 133 -3.64 22.03 12.63
CA ASP A 133 -4.17 20.88 11.88
C ASP A 133 -4.99 19.89 12.75
N THR A 134 -5.41 20.31 13.94
CA THR A 134 -6.28 19.55 14.85
C THR A 134 -7.47 20.39 15.35
N LYS A 135 -8.41 19.76 16.05
CA LYS A 135 -9.55 20.45 16.70
C LYS A 135 -9.33 20.70 18.19
N LEU A 136 -8.20 20.25 18.75
CA LEU A 136 -7.96 20.26 20.19
C LEU A 136 -7.00 21.38 20.59
N ALA A 137 -7.24 21.93 21.79
CA ALA A 137 -6.22 22.71 22.48
C ALA A 137 -5.07 21.81 22.93
N ARG A 138 -3.91 22.41 23.23
CA ARG A 138 -2.73 21.69 23.70
C ARG A 138 -3.02 20.73 24.86
N GLU A 139 -3.95 21.05 25.76
CA GLU A 139 -4.35 20.24 26.91
C GLU A 139 -5.13 18.95 26.53
N GLY A 140 -5.54 18.83 25.27
CA GLY A 140 -6.10 17.62 24.68
C GLY A 140 -5.05 16.55 24.35
N PHE A 141 -3.76 16.90 24.41
CA PHE A 141 -2.63 15.99 24.20
C PHE A 141 -1.87 15.74 25.49
N LEU A 142 -1.10 14.65 25.54
CA LEU A 142 -0.37 14.23 26.73
C LEU A 142 0.50 15.36 27.31
N LEU A 143 0.45 15.49 28.64
CA LEU A 143 1.24 16.47 29.38
C LEU A 143 2.59 15.87 29.81
N PRO A 144 3.65 16.68 29.97
CA PRO A 144 4.97 16.16 30.35
C PRO A 144 5.01 15.36 31.66
N GLY A 145 4.12 15.65 32.62
CA GLY A 145 3.98 14.86 33.84
C GLY A 145 3.37 13.48 33.58
N GLU A 146 2.35 13.41 32.73
CA GLU A 146 1.63 12.19 32.36
C GLU A 146 2.56 11.25 31.55
N ILE A 147 3.33 11.80 30.61
CA ILE A 147 4.34 11.06 29.84
C ILE A 147 5.38 10.42 30.76
N ARG A 148 5.89 11.17 31.74
CA ARG A 148 6.88 10.65 32.71
C ARG A 148 6.31 9.53 33.56
N GLU A 149 5.08 9.67 34.06
CA GLU A 149 4.41 8.62 34.82
C GLU A 149 4.23 7.34 33.97
N MET A 150 3.71 7.49 32.75
CA MET A 150 3.52 6.40 31.81
C MET A 150 4.85 5.68 31.49
N GLN A 151 5.93 6.44 31.25
CA GLN A 151 7.26 5.89 30.98
C GLN A 151 7.83 5.11 32.18
N GLN A 152 7.64 5.62 33.40
CA GLN A 152 8.12 5.00 34.64
C GLN A 152 7.38 3.70 34.98
N SER A 153 6.17 3.51 34.46
CA SER A 153 5.42 2.27 34.66
C SER A 153 6.07 1.04 34.03
N GLY A 154 6.93 1.24 33.02
CA GLY A 154 7.51 0.16 32.22
C GLY A 154 6.54 -0.50 31.24
N LEU A 155 5.27 -0.05 31.17
CA LEU A 155 4.27 -0.59 30.24
C LEU A 155 4.26 0.11 28.88
N ILE A 156 4.73 1.36 28.80
CA ILE A 156 4.61 2.21 27.62
C ILE A 156 5.96 2.39 26.94
N GLU A 157 6.04 2.01 25.66
CA GLU A 157 7.09 2.41 24.73
C GLU A 157 6.65 3.70 24.02
N PHE A 158 7.34 4.81 24.28
CA PHE A 158 7.09 6.04 23.52
C PHE A 158 7.84 6.03 22.18
N ALA A 159 7.10 6.19 21.09
CA ALA A 159 7.60 6.21 19.73
C ALA A 159 7.54 7.62 19.13
N SER A 160 8.35 7.86 18.10
CA SER A 160 8.24 9.08 17.29
C SER A 160 7.06 8.96 16.32
N HIS A 161 6.23 10.00 16.24
CA HIS A 161 5.24 10.19 15.18
C HIS A 161 5.55 11.43 14.32
N SER A 162 6.86 11.69 14.11
CA SER A 162 7.41 12.92 13.54
C SER A 162 7.20 14.19 14.38
N TYR A 163 7.91 15.26 14.05
CA TYR A 163 7.73 16.56 14.70
C TYR A 163 6.63 17.38 14.00
N GLU A 164 6.73 17.56 12.68
CA GLU A 164 5.86 18.43 11.86
C GLU A 164 5.43 17.76 10.54
N LEU A 165 5.56 16.43 10.42
CA LEU A 165 5.18 15.68 9.20
C LEU A 165 3.75 15.13 9.25
N HIS A 166 3.07 15.22 10.40
CA HIS A 166 1.65 14.85 10.55
C HIS A 166 0.71 15.93 9.99
N ARG A 167 0.89 16.26 8.71
CA ARG A 167 0.07 17.23 7.97
C ARG A 167 0.13 17.00 6.46
N GLY A 168 -0.81 17.63 5.76
CA GLY A 168 -0.73 17.82 4.32
C GLY A 168 0.22 18.96 3.95
N ILE A 169 0.95 18.80 2.85
CA ILE A 169 1.66 19.89 2.15
C ILE A 169 1.19 19.95 0.70
N THR A 170 1.27 21.15 0.12
CA THR A 170 1.03 21.33 -1.32
C THR A 170 2.07 20.52 -2.09
N ALA A 171 1.60 19.56 -2.88
CA ALA A 171 2.41 18.53 -3.52
C ALA A 171 2.35 18.55 -5.05
N ASN A 172 1.73 19.58 -5.64
CA ASN A 172 1.73 19.86 -7.07
C ASN A 172 1.25 21.31 -7.35
N PRO A 173 1.43 21.82 -8.59
CA PRO A 173 1.00 23.17 -8.98
C PRO A 173 -0.51 23.43 -8.82
N GLN A 174 -1.33 22.39 -8.86
CA GLN A 174 -2.78 22.49 -8.77
C GLN A 174 -3.29 22.50 -7.32
N GLY A 175 -2.42 22.39 -6.32
CA GLY A 175 -2.78 22.59 -4.91
C GLY A 175 -3.19 21.33 -4.14
N ASN A 176 -2.91 20.12 -4.63
CA ASN A 176 -3.19 18.90 -3.85
C ASN A 176 -2.41 18.93 -2.53
N GLN A 177 -3.10 18.64 -1.42
CA GLN A 177 -2.48 18.41 -0.13
C GLN A 177 -2.18 16.92 0.03
N GLN A 178 -0.91 16.57 0.28
CA GLN A 178 -0.45 15.19 0.45
C GLN A 178 0.45 15.04 1.69
N PRO A 179 0.60 13.83 2.25
CA PRO A 179 1.43 13.57 3.42
C PRO A 179 2.84 14.16 3.31
N ALA A 180 3.20 14.99 4.28
CA ALA A 180 4.44 15.74 4.26
C ALA A 180 5.71 14.87 4.22
N ALA A 181 5.66 13.68 4.83
CA ALA A 181 6.79 12.75 4.85
C ALA A 181 7.19 12.28 3.45
N THR A 182 6.19 12.07 2.59
CA THR A 182 6.34 11.29 1.36
C THR A 182 6.10 12.09 0.08
N ALA A 183 5.51 13.27 0.17
CA ALA A 183 5.36 14.19 -0.95
C ALA A 183 6.56 15.13 -1.11
N LEU A 184 6.86 15.51 -2.35
CA LEU A 184 7.71 16.67 -2.65
C LEU A 184 6.87 17.93 -2.46
N GLY A 185 7.35 18.89 -1.67
CA GLY A 185 6.66 20.17 -1.52
C GLY A 185 6.66 20.99 -2.82
N TYR A 186 5.62 21.78 -3.05
CA TYR A 186 5.55 22.74 -4.14
C TYR A 186 5.26 24.15 -3.58
N ASP A 187 6.13 25.11 -3.89
CA ASP A 187 6.14 26.45 -3.29
C ASP A 187 5.56 27.55 -4.19
N GLY A 188 4.93 27.18 -5.30
CA GLY A 188 4.45 28.12 -6.32
C GLY A 188 5.47 28.44 -7.42
N ARG A 189 6.76 28.12 -7.21
CA ARG A 189 7.84 28.32 -8.19
C ARG A 189 8.35 27.00 -8.73
N GLY A 190 8.39 25.96 -7.90
CA GLY A 190 8.85 24.65 -8.31
C GLY A 190 8.67 23.59 -7.23
N TYR A 191 9.06 22.36 -7.59
CA TYR A 191 9.11 21.25 -6.65
C TYR A 191 10.37 21.34 -5.77
N GLU A 192 10.20 20.96 -4.52
CA GLU A 192 11.27 20.51 -3.64
C GLU A 192 12.07 19.40 -4.33
N SER A 193 13.40 19.46 -4.30
CA SER A 193 14.21 18.38 -4.84
C SER A 193 14.13 17.13 -3.95
N PRO A 194 14.32 15.92 -4.50
CA PRO A 194 14.34 14.70 -3.69
C PRO A 194 15.36 14.75 -2.55
N SER A 195 16.53 15.36 -2.77
CA SER A 195 17.55 15.53 -1.73
C SER A 195 17.10 16.51 -0.63
N ALA A 196 16.42 17.60 -0.98
CA ALA A 196 15.88 18.55 -0.02
C ALA A 196 14.77 17.91 0.83
N GLN A 197 13.91 17.08 0.23
CA GLN A 197 12.91 16.30 0.94
C GLN A 197 13.58 15.40 2.00
N LEU A 198 14.55 14.57 1.60
CA LEU A 198 15.24 13.67 2.53
C LEU A 198 15.91 14.44 3.69
N GLN A 199 16.51 15.60 3.42
CA GLN A 199 17.08 16.45 4.47
C GLN A 199 16.01 17.05 5.40
N ARG A 200 14.85 17.44 4.87
CA ARG A 200 13.71 17.91 5.67
C ARG A 200 13.23 16.82 6.61
N ILE A 201 13.09 15.58 6.12
CA ILE A 201 12.66 14.45 6.96
C ILE A 201 13.72 14.11 8.01
N ASP A 202 15.00 14.07 7.65
CA ASP A 202 16.10 13.80 8.60
C ASP A 202 16.12 14.81 9.76
N ARG A 203 16.01 16.11 9.46
CA ARG A 203 15.94 17.15 10.50
C ARG A 203 14.71 17.02 11.38
N ASP A 204 13.57 16.71 10.80
CA ASP A 204 12.31 16.54 11.53
C ASP A 204 12.39 15.37 12.52
N LEU A 205 12.84 14.20 12.06
CA LEU A 205 12.98 13.01 12.91
C LEU A 205 14.03 13.20 14.00
N ALA A 206 15.16 13.85 13.69
CA ALA A 206 16.17 14.20 14.68
C ALA A 206 15.60 15.13 15.76
N HIS A 207 14.80 16.13 15.36
CA HIS A 207 14.17 17.06 16.30
C HIS A 207 13.15 16.36 17.20
N ASN A 208 12.30 15.50 16.65
CA ASN A 208 11.33 14.76 17.46
C ASN A 208 12.02 13.77 18.42
N SER A 209 13.09 13.11 17.96
CA SER A 209 13.87 12.20 18.80
C SER A 209 14.43 12.92 20.03
N ALA A 210 14.99 14.12 19.86
CA ALA A 210 15.45 14.96 20.96
C ALA A 210 14.31 15.44 21.86
N ALA A 211 13.15 15.80 21.29
CA ALA A 211 11.97 16.21 22.07
C ALA A 211 11.46 15.08 22.96
N ILE A 212 11.34 13.86 22.42
CA ILE A 212 10.93 12.67 23.17
C ILE A 212 11.95 12.34 24.25
N GLU A 213 13.25 12.38 23.96
CA GLU A 213 14.31 12.13 24.95
C GLU A 213 14.21 13.09 26.15
N ARG A 214 13.89 14.36 25.94
CA ARG A 214 13.66 15.33 27.04
C ARG A 214 12.44 14.98 27.90
N LEU A 215 11.39 14.41 27.30
CA LEU A 215 10.13 14.10 27.98
C LEU A 215 10.18 12.75 28.72
N THR A 216 10.87 11.75 28.15
CA THR A 216 10.86 10.37 28.64
C THR A 216 12.18 9.98 29.32
N GLY A 217 13.27 10.71 29.07
CA GLY A 217 14.63 10.34 29.46
C GLY A 217 15.26 9.26 28.57
N ARG A 218 14.64 8.89 27.45
CA ARG A 218 15.15 7.89 26.49
C ARG A 218 14.90 8.33 25.06
N LYS A 219 15.88 8.13 24.18
CA LYS A 219 15.66 8.29 22.74
C LYS A 219 14.66 7.24 22.25
N PRO A 220 13.69 7.61 21.38
CA PRO A 220 12.80 6.63 20.78
C PRO A 220 13.60 5.71 19.86
N ARG A 221 13.26 4.41 19.88
CA ARG A 221 13.77 3.40 18.93
C ARG A 221 12.72 2.94 17.93
N VAL A 222 11.50 3.46 18.05
CA VAL A 222 10.36 3.16 17.19
C VAL A 222 9.93 4.44 16.47
N MET A 223 9.73 4.34 15.16
CA MET A 223 9.10 5.36 14.33
C MET A 223 7.72 4.86 13.87
N VAL A 224 6.69 5.68 14.03
CA VAL A 224 5.37 5.42 13.47
C VAL A 224 5.13 6.44 12.37
N TRP A 225 4.85 5.99 11.15
CA TRP A 225 4.69 6.90 10.01
C TRP A 225 3.31 7.56 10.01
N PRO A 226 3.20 8.90 10.00
CA PRO A 226 1.93 9.59 9.80
C PRO A 226 1.19 9.07 8.57
N TYR A 227 -0.11 8.81 8.71
CA TYR A 227 -0.97 8.23 7.67
C TYR A 227 -0.51 6.83 7.17
N GLY A 228 0.40 6.17 7.89
CA GLY A 228 1.07 4.94 7.43
C GLY A 228 1.96 5.14 6.21
N SER A 229 2.25 6.37 5.80
CA SER A 229 2.91 6.67 4.51
C SER A 229 4.43 6.75 4.65
N TYR A 230 5.15 5.91 3.92
CA TYR A 230 6.62 5.87 3.93
C TYR A 230 7.22 5.48 2.57
N THR A 231 8.54 5.61 2.46
CA THR A 231 9.36 5.07 1.36
C THR A 231 10.61 4.41 1.93
N ARG A 232 11.28 3.54 1.17
CA ARG A 232 12.52 2.88 1.63
C ARG A 232 13.62 3.87 2.04
N PRO A 233 13.90 4.95 1.28
CA PRO A 233 14.82 5.99 1.73
C PRO A 233 14.48 6.59 3.11
N LEU A 234 13.20 6.69 3.46
CA LEU A 234 12.79 7.19 4.77
C LEU A 234 13.04 6.19 5.90
N LEU A 235 12.99 4.88 5.62
CA LEU A 235 13.37 3.85 6.60
C LEU A 235 14.84 3.97 6.98
N ASP A 236 15.71 4.26 6.01
CA ASP A 236 17.14 4.50 6.27
C ASP A 236 17.36 5.75 7.13
N ILE A 237 16.58 6.81 6.90
CA ILE A 237 16.62 8.02 7.73
C ILE A 237 16.14 7.72 9.15
N ALA A 238 15.06 6.95 9.32
CA ALA A 238 14.57 6.56 10.64
C ALA A 238 15.64 5.74 11.40
N ARG A 239 16.25 4.76 10.74
CA ARG A 239 17.37 3.97 11.28
C ARG A 239 18.57 4.84 11.67
N LYS A 240 18.99 5.78 10.81
CA LYS A 240 20.07 6.74 11.09
C LYS A 240 19.76 7.58 12.34
N ASN A 241 18.49 7.91 12.58
CA ASN A 241 18.03 8.65 13.75
C ASN A 241 17.74 7.76 14.98
N GLY A 242 18.22 6.51 14.98
CA GLY A 242 18.11 5.59 16.11
C GLY A 242 16.79 4.84 16.18
N MET A 243 15.95 4.92 15.15
CA MET A 243 14.63 4.29 15.09
C MET A 243 14.56 3.21 13.99
N PRO A 244 15.25 2.07 14.15
CA PRO A 244 15.26 0.99 13.15
C PRO A 244 13.95 0.20 13.09
N ILE A 245 13.10 0.31 14.12
CA ILE A 245 11.79 -0.33 14.17
C ILE A 245 10.78 0.68 13.67
N THR A 246 9.98 0.33 12.66
CA THR A 246 8.90 1.20 12.22
C THR A 246 7.57 0.50 12.13
N LEU A 247 6.51 1.24 12.48
CA LEU A 247 5.13 0.79 12.41
C LEU A 247 4.44 1.52 11.27
N THR A 248 3.80 0.76 10.39
CA THR A 248 3.11 1.23 9.18
C THR A 248 1.60 1.02 9.33
N LEU A 249 0.83 1.26 8.26
CA LEU A 249 -0.56 0.79 8.14
C LEU A 249 -0.67 -0.21 6.98
N ASN A 250 0.41 -0.96 6.72
CA ASN A 250 0.40 -1.94 5.67
C ASN A 250 -0.66 -3.02 5.96
N ASN A 251 -1.25 -3.56 4.90
CA ASN A 251 -2.17 -4.68 5.03
C ASN A 251 -1.46 -5.94 5.54
N GLY A 252 -2.20 -6.76 6.31
CA GLY A 252 -1.72 -8.06 6.78
C GLY A 252 -1.27 -8.08 8.24
N ILE A 253 -0.68 -9.20 8.62
CA ILE A 253 -0.08 -9.43 9.94
C ILE A 253 1.46 -9.44 9.82
N ASN A 254 2.12 -9.43 10.96
CA ASN A 254 3.58 -9.48 11.02
C ASN A 254 4.01 -10.95 11.08
N GLU A 255 4.41 -11.49 9.93
CA GLU A 255 5.00 -12.81 9.79
C GLU A 255 6.43 -12.86 10.34
N PRO A 256 7.00 -14.06 10.58
CA PRO A 256 8.35 -14.26 11.11
C PRO A 256 9.43 -13.48 10.35
N ASP A 257 9.27 -13.35 9.04
CA ASP A 257 10.18 -12.68 8.11
C ASP A 257 9.81 -11.21 7.84
N THR A 258 8.73 -10.69 8.44
CA THR A 258 8.36 -9.28 8.31
C THR A 258 9.47 -8.40 8.91
N PRO A 259 10.10 -7.51 8.10
CA PRO A 259 11.17 -6.66 8.58
C PRO A 259 10.70 -5.75 9.73
N LEU A 260 11.53 -5.59 10.77
CA LEU A 260 11.26 -4.66 11.87
C LEU A 260 11.02 -3.22 11.40
N ALA A 261 11.60 -2.85 10.25
CA ALA A 261 11.43 -1.54 9.65
C ALA A 261 10.09 -1.35 8.93
N GLU A 262 9.24 -2.37 8.80
CA GLU A 262 8.01 -2.34 7.99
C GLU A 262 6.83 -3.05 8.69
N LEU A 263 6.79 -3.06 10.02
CA LEU A 263 5.75 -3.79 10.76
C LEU A 263 4.35 -3.25 10.44
N SER A 264 3.47 -4.13 9.96
CA SER A 264 2.08 -3.86 9.60
C SER A 264 1.20 -3.66 10.83
N ARG A 265 0.17 -2.81 10.71
CA ARG A 265 -0.84 -2.60 11.76
C ARG A 265 -2.26 -2.56 11.19
N VAL A 266 -3.19 -3.11 11.95
CA VAL A 266 -4.63 -3.01 11.68
C VAL A 266 -5.15 -1.70 12.26
N LEU A 267 -5.65 -0.83 11.39
CA LEU A 267 -6.32 0.41 11.80
C LEU A 267 -7.70 0.08 12.39
N VAL A 268 -7.93 0.45 13.65
CA VAL A 268 -9.24 0.30 14.28
C VAL A 268 -10.03 1.59 14.08
N GLY A 269 -11.16 1.48 13.37
CA GLY A 269 -12.04 2.60 13.04
C GLY A 269 -13.08 2.90 14.11
N ALA A 270 -13.63 4.12 14.08
CA ALA A 270 -14.63 4.60 15.04
C ALA A 270 -15.97 3.85 14.99
N ASP A 271 -16.35 3.35 13.81
CA ASP A 271 -17.60 2.65 13.54
C ASP A 271 -17.47 1.12 13.57
N MET A 272 -16.28 0.59 13.82
CA MET A 272 -16.02 -0.84 13.86
C MET A 272 -16.74 -1.48 15.05
N THR A 273 -17.76 -2.30 14.78
CA THR A 273 -18.43 -3.08 15.82
C THR A 273 -17.51 -4.17 16.36
N LEU A 274 -17.88 -4.79 17.49
CA LEU A 274 -17.13 -5.95 17.98
C LEU A 274 -17.12 -7.12 16.98
N THR A 275 -18.19 -7.27 16.19
CA THR A 275 -18.27 -8.29 15.14
C THR A 275 -17.29 -7.96 14.01
N ASP A 276 -17.30 -6.72 13.51
CA ASP A 276 -16.38 -6.28 12.45
C ASP A 276 -14.92 -6.45 12.90
N PHE A 277 -14.62 -6.05 14.14
CA PHE A 277 -13.30 -6.25 14.74
C PHE A 277 -12.93 -7.74 14.81
N ALA A 278 -13.82 -8.59 15.30
CA ALA A 278 -13.57 -10.02 15.39
C ALA A 278 -13.32 -10.65 14.01
N GLU A 279 -14.10 -10.26 13.00
CA GLU A 279 -13.92 -10.71 11.62
C GLU A 279 -12.58 -10.24 11.06
N GLU A 280 -12.22 -8.97 11.25
CA GLU A 280 -10.98 -8.37 10.79
C GLU A 280 -9.74 -9.12 11.29
N ILE A 281 -9.78 -9.52 12.57
CA ILE A 281 -8.74 -10.31 13.23
C ILE A 281 -8.73 -11.76 12.73
N LEU A 282 -9.89 -12.42 12.67
CA LEU A 282 -10.00 -13.82 12.25
C LEU A 282 -9.66 -14.02 10.76
N VAL A 283 -9.97 -13.04 9.90
CA VAL A 283 -9.59 -13.05 8.49
C VAL A 283 -8.08 -12.98 8.37
N ARG A 284 -7.42 -12.09 9.11
CA ARG A 284 -5.96 -11.94 9.12
C ARG A 284 -5.21 -13.16 9.66
N GLU A 285 -5.79 -13.92 10.58
CA GLU A 285 -5.23 -15.21 11.01
C GLU A 285 -5.20 -16.24 9.87
N ARG A 286 -6.23 -16.23 9.01
CA ARG A 286 -6.38 -17.13 7.86
C ARG A 286 -5.65 -16.65 6.61
N GLU A 287 -5.57 -15.34 6.44
CA GLU A 287 -4.98 -14.64 5.30
C GLU A 287 -3.90 -13.67 5.78
N PRO A 288 -2.68 -14.15 6.06
CA PRO A 288 -1.64 -13.33 6.67
C PRO A 288 -1.19 -12.13 5.84
N GLY A 289 -1.32 -12.21 4.51
CA GLY A 289 -1.09 -11.10 3.59
C GLY A 289 -2.14 -9.99 3.65
N GLY A 290 -3.12 -10.09 4.55
CA GLY A 290 -4.24 -9.16 4.71
C GLY A 290 -5.54 -9.68 4.13
N ILE A 291 -6.60 -8.86 4.23
CA ILE A 291 -7.89 -9.14 3.60
C ILE A 291 -7.63 -9.37 2.11
N ALA A 292 -8.04 -10.53 1.58
CA ALA A 292 -8.03 -10.82 0.15
C ALA A 292 -8.49 -9.58 -0.62
N ALA A 293 -7.74 -9.23 -1.68
CA ALA A 293 -8.06 -8.06 -2.48
C ALA A 293 -9.55 -8.08 -2.81
N SER A 294 -10.25 -7.03 -2.35
CA SER A 294 -11.63 -6.76 -2.77
C SER A 294 -11.70 -6.97 -4.27
N TRP A 295 -12.74 -7.64 -4.74
CA TRP A 295 -12.91 -7.94 -6.17
C TRP A 295 -12.58 -6.72 -7.02
N THR A 296 -11.65 -6.89 -7.96
CA THR A 296 -11.20 -5.75 -8.76
C THR A 296 -12.25 -5.45 -9.80
N ARG A 297 -12.69 -4.20 -9.83
CA ARG A 297 -13.51 -3.58 -10.87
C ARG A 297 -12.68 -2.42 -11.38
N ALA A 298 -11.80 -2.71 -12.34
CA ALA A 298 -10.85 -1.74 -12.87
C ALA A 298 -11.36 -1.05 -14.14
N MET A 299 -11.24 0.28 -14.17
CA MET A 299 -11.47 1.08 -15.37
C MET A 299 -10.13 1.49 -15.97
N HIS A 300 -9.89 1.20 -17.25
CA HIS A 300 -8.75 1.79 -17.96
C HIS A 300 -9.10 3.20 -18.40
N VAL A 301 -8.37 4.18 -17.87
CA VAL A 301 -8.60 5.60 -18.11
C VAL A 301 -7.33 6.22 -18.64
N SER A 302 -7.44 6.99 -19.72
CA SER A 302 -6.31 7.78 -20.22
C SER A 302 -6.35 9.22 -19.75
N LEU A 303 -5.20 9.76 -19.34
CA LEU A 303 -5.05 11.19 -19.07
C LEU A 303 -5.21 12.09 -20.31
N ASP A 304 -5.13 11.56 -21.54
CA ASP A 304 -5.44 12.32 -22.75
C ASP A 304 -6.88 12.84 -22.77
N GLN A 305 -7.82 12.11 -22.14
CA GLN A 305 -9.22 12.55 -22.05
C GLN A 305 -9.44 13.62 -20.97
N VAL A 306 -8.51 13.73 -20.00
CA VAL A 306 -8.58 14.72 -18.92
C VAL A 306 -7.85 15.99 -19.30
N TYR A 307 -6.70 15.85 -19.96
CA TYR A 307 -5.85 16.96 -20.36
C TYR A 307 -6.61 18.01 -21.18
N ASP A 308 -6.36 19.28 -20.84
CA ASP A 308 -6.79 20.42 -21.62
C ASP A 308 -5.79 21.58 -21.40
N PRO A 309 -5.39 22.32 -22.44
CA PRO A 309 -4.55 23.50 -22.26
C PRO A 309 -5.23 24.60 -21.43
N ASP A 310 -6.57 24.65 -21.38
CA ASP A 310 -7.30 25.52 -20.45
C ASP A 310 -7.45 24.81 -19.08
N PRO A 311 -6.84 25.34 -17.99
CA PRO A 311 -6.96 24.76 -16.66
C PRO A 311 -8.40 24.59 -16.17
N ALA A 312 -9.32 25.49 -16.56
CA ALA A 312 -10.72 25.40 -16.14
C ALA A 312 -11.45 24.26 -16.85
N ALA A 313 -11.21 24.08 -18.16
CA ALA A 313 -11.71 22.95 -18.91
C ALA A 313 -11.13 21.62 -18.41
N GLN A 314 -9.83 21.58 -18.08
CA GLN A 314 -9.17 20.41 -17.52
C GLN A 314 -9.79 20.00 -16.17
N GLU A 315 -10.04 20.96 -15.27
CA GLU A 315 -10.67 20.67 -13.99
C GLU A 315 -12.12 20.18 -14.16
N LYS A 316 -12.86 20.70 -15.13
CA LYS A 316 -14.20 20.20 -15.47
C LYS A 316 -14.15 18.74 -15.95
N LYS A 317 -13.22 18.40 -16.84
CA LYS A 317 -13.03 17.02 -17.34
C LYS A 317 -12.64 16.08 -16.20
N LEU A 318 -11.77 16.53 -15.30
CA LEU A 318 -11.42 15.77 -14.09
C LEU A 318 -12.64 15.54 -13.20
N GLY A 319 -13.46 16.56 -12.96
CA GLY A 319 -14.72 16.42 -12.22
C GLY A 319 -15.65 15.37 -12.82
N GLN A 320 -15.84 15.41 -14.14
CA GLN A 320 -16.65 14.42 -14.87
C GLN A 320 -16.10 12.99 -14.74
N LEU A 321 -14.78 12.82 -14.80
CA LEU A 321 -14.14 11.53 -14.58
C LEU A 321 -14.40 11.01 -13.15
N LEU A 322 -14.23 11.87 -12.13
CA LEU A 322 -14.45 11.50 -10.73
C LEU A 322 -15.90 11.04 -10.50
N ASP A 323 -16.87 11.80 -10.99
CA ASP A 323 -18.29 11.48 -10.88
C ASP A 323 -18.61 10.15 -11.58
N ARG A 324 -18.03 9.92 -12.77
CA ARG A 324 -18.21 8.68 -13.53
C ARG A 324 -17.64 7.47 -12.82
N VAL A 325 -16.40 7.55 -12.31
CA VAL A 325 -15.74 6.46 -11.57
C VAL A 325 -16.55 6.09 -10.33
N LEU A 326 -16.99 7.09 -9.56
CA LEU A 326 -17.81 6.90 -8.38
C LEU A 326 -19.16 6.26 -8.75
N ALA A 327 -19.84 6.78 -9.77
CA ALA A 327 -21.14 6.28 -10.21
C ALA A 327 -21.07 4.87 -10.81
N MET A 328 -19.98 4.52 -11.49
CA MET A 328 -19.73 3.18 -12.03
C MET A 328 -19.55 2.15 -10.90
N GLY A 329 -19.10 2.59 -9.73
CA GLY A 329 -18.77 1.73 -8.58
C GLY A 329 -17.53 0.88 -8.84
N ALA A 330 -16.54 1.46 -9.52
CA ALA A 330 -15.23 0.87 -9.70
C ALA A 330 -14.49 0.76 -8.36
N SER A 331 -13.63 -0.25 -8.21
CA SER A 331 -12.71 -0.36 -7.07
C SER A 331 -11.28 0.08 -7.44
N ALA A 332 -10.95 0.09 -8.73
CA ALA A 332 -9.66 0.52 -9.23
C ALA A 332 -9.76 1.33 -10.53
N VAL A 333 -8.74 2.15 -10.78
CA VAL A 333 -8.53 2.84 -12.06
C VAL A 333 -7.11 2.57 -12.52
N TYR A 334 -6.97 1.99 -13.71
CA TYR A 334 -5.70 1.84 -14.39
C TYR A 334 -5.50 3.10 -15.23
N LEU A 335 -4.77 4.06 -14.65
CA LEU A 335 -4.60 5.40 -15.17
C LEU A 335 -3.34 5.45 -16.05
N ARG A 336 -3.54 5.55 -17.36
CA ARG A 336 -2.45 5.68 -18.32
C ARG A 336 -1.69 6.98 -18.09
N ALA A 337 -0.41 6.86 -17.77
CA ALA A 337 0.46 7.96 -17.36
C ALA A 337 1.25 8.59 -18.52
N ASP A 338 1.08 8.06 -19.72
CA ASP A 338 1.70 8.47 -20.99
C ASP A 338 0.66 8.88 -22.04
N THR A 339 1.18 9.42 -23.14
CA THR A 339 0.43 9.73 -24.36
C THR A 339 1.15 9.11 -25.56
N ASP A 340 0.36 8.52 -26.46
CA ASP A 340 0.79 7.90 -27.72
C ASP A 340 -0.15 8.45 -28.79
N ARG A 341 0.27 9.52 -29.48
CA ARG A 341 -0.61 10.26 -30.41
C ARG A 341 -0.64 9.63 -31.80
N ASP A 342 0.46 9.01 -32.21
CA ASP A 342 0.56 8.37 -33.52
C ASP A 342 0.06 6.91 -33.49
N GLY A 343 -0.14 6.34 -32.30
CA GLY A 343 -0.69 5.02 -32.09
C GLY A 343 0.29 3.91 -32.44
N ASP A 344 1.59 4.20 -32.45
CA ASP A 344 2.64 3.24 -32.80
C ASP A 344 2.99 2.26 -31.64
N GLY A 345 2.36 2.47 -30.48
CA GLY A 345 2.57 1.71 -29.25
C GLY A 345 3.65 2.29 -28.33
N ARG A 346 4.19 3.48 -28.65
CA ARG A 346 5.26 4.14 -27.89
C ARG A 346 4.79 5.45 -27.29
N ALA A 347 5.40 5.81 -26.16
CA ALA A 347 5.05 7.04 -25.47
C ALA A 347 5.79 8.25 -26.08
N ASP A 348 5.06 9.20 -26.63
CA ASP A 348 5.60 10.50 -27.09
C ASP A 348 6.03 11.38 -25.91
N ALA A 349 5.26 11.33 -24.83
CA ALA A 349 5.42 12.13 -23.63
C ALA A 349 4.68 11.50 -22.45
N VAL A 350 4.98 11.97 -21.25
CA VAL A 350 4.33 11.53 -20.01
C VAL A 350 3.66 12.67 -19.26
N TYR A 351 2.82 12.30 -18.29
CA TYR A 351 2.05 13.24 -17.48
C TYR A 351 2.61 13.48 -16.07
N PHE A 352 3.89 13.19 -15.85
CA PHE A 352 4.57 13.38 -14.57
C PHE A 352 6.00 13.90 -14.75
N PRO A 353 6.51 14.73 -13.81
CA PRO A 353 7.90 15.19 -13.83
C PRO A 353 8.90 14.03 -13.82
N ASN A 354 9.88 14.07 -14.71
CA ASN A 354 10.91 13.04 -14.83
C ASN A 354 12.17 13.55 -15.56
N ARG A 355 13.23 12.72 -15.58
CA ARG A 355 14.54 13.04 -16.14
C ARG A 355 14.78 12.50 -17.56
N ARG A 356 13.86 11.71 -18.13
CA ARG A 356 14.10 10.86 -19.31
C ARG A 356 13.25 11.19 -20.53
N VAL A 357 11.97 11.50 -20.35
CA VAL A 357 10.97 11.67 -21.41
C VAL A 357 10.29 13.03 -21.27
N ALA A 358 9.88 13.62 -22.39
CA ALA A 358 9.15 14.87 -22.42
C ALA A 358 7.90 14.82 -21.52
N VAL A 359 7.63 15.91 -20.81
CA VAL A 359 6.44 16.05 -19.96
C VAL A 359 5.39 16.85 -20.72
N LYS A 360 4.25 16.23 -21.05
CA LYS A 360 3.13 16.91 -21.72
C LYS A 360 2.42 17.89 -20.79
N ALA A 361 2.14 17.43 -19.57
CA ALA A 361 1.61 18.24 -18.48
C ALA A 361 1.86 17.53 -17.16
N ASP A 362 2.10 18.27 -16.09
CA ASP A 362 2.16 17.72 -14.73
C ASP A 362 0.74 17.45 -14.22
N LEU A 363 0.21 16.26 -14.52
CA LEU A 363 -1.21 15.94 -14.35
C LEU A 363 -1.46 14.62 -13.62
N PHE A 364 -0.56 13.64 -13.74
CA PHE A 364 -0.75 12.31 -13.16
C PHE A 364 -0.94 12.39 -11.64
N ASN A 365 -0.05 13.10 -10.92
CA ASN A 365 -0.17 13.33 -9.48
C ASN A 365 -1.54 13.96 -9.13
N ARG A 366 -1.96 14.98 -9.90
CA ARG A 366 -3.23 15.67 -9.69
C ARG A 366 -4.41 14.70 -9.74
N VAL A 367 -4.52 13.95 -10.82
CA VAL A 367 -5.66 13.05 -11.09
C VAL A 367 -5.63 11.83 -10.17
N ALA A 368 -4.47 11.20 -9.98
CA ALA A 368 -4.32 10.02 -9.13
C ALA A 368 -4.74 10.32 -7.68
N TRP A 369 -4.31 11.46 -7.13
CA TRP A 369 -4.68 11.85 -5.78
C TRP A 369 -6.18 12.12 -5.62
N GLN A 370 -6.81 12.79 -6.59
CA GLN A 370 -8.23 13.12 -6.55
C GLN A 370 -9.11 11.88 -6.70
N LEU A 371 -8.74 10.94 -7.59
CA LEU A 371 -9.40 9.64 -7.70
C LEU A 371 -9.37 8.88 -6.37
N ARG A 372 -8.20 8.86 -5.71
CA ARG A 372 -8.05 8.16 -4.43
C ARG A 372 -8.85 8.81 -3.30
N THR A 373 -8.81 10.13 -3.18
CA THR A 373 -9.37 10.85 -2.03
C THR A 373 -10.84 11.22 -2.17
N ARG A 374 -11.36 11.35 -3.40
CA ARG A 374 -12.76 11.76 -3.66
C ARG A 374 -13.61 10.66 -4.28
N ALA A 375 -13.02 9.79 -5.10
CA ALA A 375 -13.73 8.64 -5.67
C ALA A 375 -13.45 7.33 -4.90
N HIS A 376 -12.54 7.35 -3.92
CA HIS A 376 -12.21 6.22 -3.04
C HIS A 376 -11.79 4.94 -3.79
N VAL A 377 -11.10 5.11 -4.92
CA VAL A 377 -10.58 4.00 -5.73
C VAL A 377 -9.07 3.83 -5.58
N GLN A 378 -8.61 2.60 -5.80
CA GLN A 378 -7.18 2.33 -5.96
C GLN A 378 -6.72 2.81 -7.34
N VAL A 379 -5.67 3.62 -7.41
CA VAL A 379 -5.13 4.10 -8.68
C VAL A 379 -3.86 3.33 -9.01
N TYR A 380 -3.84 2.72 -10.19
CA TYR A 380 -2.67 2.05 -10.74
C TYR A 380 -2.11 2.93 -11.85
N ALA A 381 -0.82 3.24 -11.80
CA ALA A 381 -0.14 3.86 -12.92
C ALA A 381 0.00 2.82 -14.03
N ALA A 382 -0.56 3.08 -15.22
CA ALA A 382 -0.33 2.24 -16.38
C ALA A 382 0.74 2.88 -17.27
N LEU A 383 1.78 2.11 -17.56
CA LEU A 383 2.87 2.46 -18.45
C LEU A 383 3.10 1.33 -19.46
N PRO A 384 3.36 1.63 -20.75
CA PRO A 384 3.75 0.60 -21.69
C PRO A 384 5.11 0.01 -21.29
N LEU A 385 5.24 -1.32 -21.32
CA LEU A 385 6.51 -2.00 -21.08
C LEU A 385 7.54 -1.63 -22.15
N ALA A 386 7.05 -1.37 -23.37
CA ALA A 386 7.82 -0.93 -24.54
C ALA A 386 7.78 0.60 -24.79
N ALA A 387 7.27 1.39 -23.84
CA ALA A 387 7.08 2.86 -23.97
C ALA A 387 8.38 3.63 -24.21
N PHE A 388 9.47 2.99 -23.86
CA PHE A 388 10.82 3.50 -23.90
C PHE A 388 11.41 3.00 -25.21
N GLU A 389 12.19 3.77 -25.95
CA GLU A 389 12.95 3.36 -27.16
C GLU A 389 13.95 2.18 -26.94
N LEU A 390 13.71 1.37 -25.92
CA LEU A 390 14.65 0.70 -25.05
C LEU A 390 14.26 -0.79 -24.87
N ALA A 391 13.11 -1.24 -25.37
CA ALA A 391 12.74 -2.66 -25.25
C ALA A 391 12.33 -3.25 -26.61
N GLY A 392 13.33 -3.64 -27.41
CA GLY A 392 13.15 -4.80 -28.29
C GLY A 392 12.94 -6.07 -27.44
N ALA A 393 12.79 -7.24 -28.08
CA ALA A 393 12.68 -8.53 -27.36
C ALA A 393 13.84 -8.78 -26.35
N SER A 394 14.98 -8.09 -26.53
CA SER A 394 16.11 -8.04 -25.60
C SER A 394 16.53 -6.58 -25.33
N PRO A 395 16.08 -5.96 -24.23
CA PRO A 395 16.48 -4.60 -23.81
C PRO A 395 17.98 -4.49 -23.51
N SER A 396 18.64 -3.38 -23.89
CA SER A 396 20.04 -3.11 -23.53
C SER A 396 20.22 -2.70 -22.05
N ASP A 397 21.45 -2.61 -21.53
CA ASP A 397 21.65 -2.13 -20.16
C ASP A 397 21.31 -0.63 -19.98
N SER A 398 21.53 0.16 -21.04
CA SER A 398 21.15 1.58 -21.07
C SER A 398 19.64 1.74 -20.98
N ASP A 399 18.96 0.87 -21.71
CA ASP A 399 17.53 0.79 -21.84
C ASP A 399 16.85 0.47 -20.50
N ARG A 400 17.30 -0.60 -19.87
CA ARG A 400 16.83 -1.06 -18.56
C ARG A 400 17.05 0.03 -17.49
N ARG A 401 18.18 0.74 -17.55
CA ARG A 401 18.47 1.87 -16.65
C ARG A 401 17.49 3.03 -16.84
N ALA A 402 17.25 3.45 -18.08
CA ALA A 402 16.37 4.59 -18.35
C ALA A 402 14.90 4.28 -18.01
N ALA A 403 14.42 3.06 -18.29
CA ALA A 403 13.09 2.62 -17.87
C ALA A 403 12.96 2.62 -16.33
N ARG A 404 13.98 2.11 -15.63
CA ARG A 404 14.03 2.14 -14.16
C ARG A 404 13.96 3.57 -13.63
N GLU A 405 14.76 4.48 -14.17
CA GLU A 405 14.77 5.88 -13.73
C GLU A 405 13.45 6.60 -13.98
N LEU A 406 12.72 6.29 -15.06
CA LEU A 406 11.38 6.84 -15.25
C LEU A 406 10.40 6.35 -14.17
N VAL A 407 10.46 5.07 -13.83
CA VAL A 407 9.60 4.49 -12.78
C VAL A 407 9.97 5.02 -11.39
N GLU A 408 11.26 5.25 -11.13
CA GLU A 408 11.73 5.94 -9.93
C GLU A 408 11.16 7.37 -9.88
N ASP A 409 11.23 8.13 -10.98
CA ASP A 409 10.70 9.49 -11.06
C ASP A 409 9.17 9.55 -10.88
N LEU A 410 8.45 8.58 -11.42
CA LEU A 410 7.02 8.40 -11.17
C LEU A 410 6.75 8.16 -9.68
N GLY A 411 7.51 7.26 -9.05
CA GLY A 411 7.39 6.93 -7.62
C GLY A 411 7.73 8.11 -6.69
N VAL A 412 8.69 8.95 -7.09
CA VAL A 412 9.09 10.18 -6.39
C VAL A 412 8.01 11.26 -6.51
N SER A 413 7.51 11.48 -7.72
CA SER A 413 6.62 12.60 -8.04
C SER A 413 5.15 12.35 -7.67
N SER A 414 4.73 11.08 -7.51
CA SER A 414 3.32 10.72 -7.45
C SER A 414 3.01 9.59 -6.47
N ARG A 415 1.79 9.62 -5.91
CA ARG A 415 1.25 8.56 -5.05
C ARG A 415 0.17 7.74 -5.76
N PHE A 416 0.36 6.43 -5.77
CA PHE A 416 -0.50 5.45 -6.43
C PHE A 416 -0.34 4.07 -5.78
N ALA A 417 -1.30 3.18 -5.99
CA ALA A 417 -1.43 1.89 -5.30
C ALA A 417 -0.84 0.71 -6.09
N GLY A 418 -0.63 0.88 -7.40
CA GLY A 418 -0.14 -0.20 -8.25
C GLY A 418 0.54 0.27 -9.53
N LEU A 419 1.38 -0.57 -10.11
CA LEU A 419 1.99 -0.34 -11.43
C LEU A 419 1.50 -1.41 -12.39
N VAL A 420 0.88 -0.99 -13.49
CA VAL A 420 0.51 -1.83 -14.62
C VAL A 420 1.56 -1.61 -15.70
N LEU A 421 2.25 -2.68 -16.08
CA LEU A 421 3.14 -2.69 -17.24
C LEU A 421 2.40 -3.35 -18.41
N SER A 422 2.08 -2.53 -19.40
CA SER A 422 1.27 -2.94 -20.55
C SER A 422 2.13 -3.49 -21.69
N ASP A 423 1.82 -4.70 -22.12
CA ASP A 423 2.31 -5.28 -23.38
C ASP A 423 1.61 -4.63 -24.59
N ASP A 424 2.18 -4.76 -25.79
CA ASP A 424 1.62 -4.20 -27.03
C ASP A 424 0.49 -5.12 -27.55
N PRO A 425 -0.78 -4.67 -27.61
CA PRO A 425 -1.89 -5.49 -28.10
C PRO A 425 -1.80 -5.86 -29.58
N ALA A 426 -1.03 -5.10 -30.38
CA ALA A 426 -0.80 -5.35 -31.79
C ALA A 426 0.42 -6.27 -32.03
N ARG A 427 1.41 -6.23 -31.13
CA ARG A 427 2.65 -7.03 -31.20
C ARG A 427 3.03 -7.58 -29.82
N PRO A 428 2.25 -8.52 -29.26
CA PRO A 428 2.48 -8.97 -27.90
C PRO A 428 3.80 -9.71 -27.77
N GLY A 429 4.61 -9.30 -26.81
CA GLY A 429 5.92 -9.91 -26.56
C GLY A 429 5.91 -10.88 -25.37
N LEU A 430 5.06 -10.65 -24.37
CA LEU A 430 5.14 -11.37 -23.09
C LEU A 430 4.56 -12.78 -23.13
N ALA A 431 3.67 -13.07 -24.08
CA ALA A 431 3.13 -14.41 -24.32
C ALA A 431 3.99 -15.25 -25.29
N GLU A 432 5.01 -14.66 -25.91
CA GLU A 432 5.84 -15.31 -26.94
C GLU A 432 7.05 -16.06 -26.36
N PRO A 433 7.55 -17.11 -27.07
CA PRO A 433 8.79 -17.76 -26.68
C PRO A 433 9.95 -16.76 -26.62
N GLY A 434 10.66 -16.71 -25.49
CA GLY A 434 11.79 -15.79 -25.29
C GLY A 434 11.49 -14.54 -24.45
N ALA A 435 10.27 -14.38 -23.94
CA ALA A 435 9.86 -13.25 -23.09
C ALA A 435 10.60 -13.11 -21.73
N ALA A 436 11.59 -13.95 -21.42
CA ALA A 436 12.29 -13.96 -20.13
C ALA A 436 12.90 -12.58 -19.80
N ALA A 437 13.57 -11.94 -20.77
CA ALA A 437 14.17 -10.63 -20.59
C ALA A 437 13.14 -9.53 -20.28
N LEU A 438 11.94 -9.62 -20.86
CA LEU A 438 10.84 -8.70 -20.60
C LEU A 438 10.25 -8.90 -19.20
N PHE A 439 10.11 -10.15 -18.74
CA PHE A 439 9.70 -10.45 -17.37
C PHE A 439 10.75 -10.02 -16.32
N ASP A 440 12.04 -10.14 -16.64
CA ASP A 440 13.14 -9.62 -15.82
C ASP A 440 13.09 -8.10 -15.71
N LEU A 441 12.92 -7.41 -16.84
CA LEU A 441 12.71 -5.96 -16.85
C LEU A 441 11.48 -5.57 -16.02
N ALA A 442 10.34 -6.22 -16.22
CA ALA A 442 9.13 -5.94 -15.45
C ALA A 442 9.37 -6.07 -13.93
N GLY A 443 10.06 -7.13 -13.50
CA GLY A 443 10.47 -7.32 -12.11
C GLY A 443 11.34 -6.18 -11.56
N GLU A 444 12.30 -5.70 -12.35
CA GLU A 444 13.15 -4.55 -11.99
C GLU A 444 12.36 -3.25 -11.85
N LEU A 445 11.42 -2.99 -12.75
CA LEU A 445 10.56 -1.82 -12.69
C LEU A 445 9.62 -1.87 -11.48
N PHE A 446 9.03 -3.03 -11.17
CA PHE A 446 8.24 -3.21 -9.95
C PHE A 446 9.08 -2.99 -8.69
N ALA A 447 10.31 -3.49 -8.65
CA ALA A 447 11.22 -3.28 -7.53
C ALA A 447 11.57 -1.79 -7.34
N ALA A 448 11.80 -1.07 -8.44
CA ALA A 448 12.06 0.37 -8.44
C ALA A 448 10.85 1.17 -7.91
N ALA A 449 9.64 0.84 -8.38
CA ALA A 449 8.42 1.47 -7.89
C ALA A 449 8.20 1.21 -6.38
N ARG A 450 8.45 -0.04 -5.93
CA ARG A 450 8.34 -0.44 -4.52
C ARG A 450 9.36 0.21 -3.59
N ALA A 451 10.45 0.78 -4.12
CA ALA A 451 11.35 1.59 -3.31
C ALA A 451 10.64 2.86 -2.78
N TYR A 452 9.68 3.39 -3.53
CA TYR A 452 8.91 4.58 -3.18
C TYR A 452 7.48 4.28 -2.72
N GLN A 453 6.94 3.11 -3.08
CA GLN A 453 5.61 2.64 -2.68
C GLN A 453 5.69 1.17 -2.23
N PRO A 454 6.10 0.87 -1.00
CA PRO A 454 6.39 -0.53 -0.58
C PRO A 454 5.22 -1.51 -0.75
N GLU A 455 3.98 -1.07 -0.54
CA GLU A 455 2.77 -1.89 -0.71
C GLU A 455 2.27 -2.01 -2.16
N LEU A 456 2.98 -1.38 -3.11
CA LEU A 456 2.55 -1.29 -4.50
C LEU A 456 2.30 -2.67 -5.10
N LYS A 457 1.11 -2.79 -5.71
CA LYS A 457 0.70 -3.98 -6.44
C LYS A 457 1.23 -3.96 -7.86
N SER A 458 1.86 -5.05 -8.29
CA SER A 458 2.37 -5.18 -9.65
C SER A 458 1.38 -5.93 -10.55
N VAL A 459 1.15 -5.39 -11.75
CA VAL A 459 0.29 -5.98 -12.77
C VAL A 459 1.05 -5.99 -14.09
N VAL A 460 0.99 -7.11 -14.81
CA VAL A 460 1.46 -7.22 -16.19
C VAL A 460 0.27 -7.55 -17.07
N THR A 461 0.14 -6.90 -18.23
CA THR A 461 -0.88 -7.27 -19.21
C THR A 461 -0.35 -8.38 -20.13
N LEU A 462 -1.18 -9.37 -20.44
CA LEU A 462 -0.90 -10.41 -21.45
C LEU A 462 -2.02 -10.43 -22.48
N HIS A 463 -1.67 -10.44 -23.77
CA HIS A 463 -2.63 -10.53 -24.85
C HIS A 463 -2.77 -11.94 -25.40
N ALA A 464 -3.96 -12.52 -25.27
CA ALA A 464 -4.27 -13.83 -25.82
C ALA A 464 -4.72 -13.71 -27.28
N GLY A 465 -4.28 -14.64 -28.12
CA GLY A 465 -4.80 -14.86 -29.46
C GLY A 465 -6.22 -15.45 -29.43
N LYS A 466 -6.59 -16.23 -30.45
CA LYS A 466 -7.93 -16.82 -30.54
C LYS A 466 -8.18 -17.96 -29.55
N LEU A 467 -7.12 -18.58 -29.04
CA LEU A 467 -7.17 -19.73 -28.13
C LEU A 467 -7.95 -20.88 -28.77
N ASP A 468 -7.79 -21.12 -30.07
CA ASP A 468 -8.66 -22.04 -30.82
C ASP A 468 -8.25 -23.51 -30.64
N ASP A 469 -7.06 -23.78 -30.09
CA ASP A 469 -6.57 -25.11 -29.80
C ASP A 469 -5.92 -25.24 -28.39
N GLU A 470 -5.70 -26.50 -27.99
CA GLU A 470 -5.12 -26.83 -26.68
C GLU A 470 -3.66 -26.36 -26.52
N ARG A 471 -2.90 -26.30 -27.62
CA ARG A 471 -1.49 -25.88 -27.58
C ARG A 471 -1.38 -24.39 -27.31
N GLU A 472 -2.23 -23.57 -27.93
CA GLU A 472 -2.33 -22.13 -27.65
C GLU A 472 -2.76 -21.88 -26.21
N THR A 473 -3.76 -22.63 -25.74
CA THR A 473 -4.27 -22.53 -24.37
C THR A 473 -3.19 -22.88 -23.34
N LEU A 474 -2.45 -23.97 -23.56
CA LEU A 474 -1.35 -24.40 -22.69
C LEU A 474 -0.21 -23.37 -22.66
N ARG A 475 0.23 -22.89 -23.84
CA ARG A 475 1.25 -21.85 -23.95
C ARG A 475 0.85 -20.59 -23.18
N PHE A 476 -0.41 -20.19 -23.31
CA PHE A 476 -0.91 -19.02 -22.60
C PHE A 476 -0.96 -19.24 -21.08
N SER A 477 -1.36 -20.42 -20.62
CA SER A 477 -1.33 -20.80 -19.20
C SER A 477 0.11 -20.74 -18.63
N GLU A 478 1.10 -21.22 -19.39
CA GLU A 478 2.51 -21.10 -19.01
C GLU A 478 2.98 -19.64 -18.91
N ALA A 479 2.55 -18.78 -19.83
CA ALA A 479 2.85 -17.35 -19.79
C ALA A 479 2.23 -16.67 -18.56
N ILE A 480 0.99 -17.03 -18.20
CA ILE A 480 0.33 -16.57 -16.97
C ILE A 480 1.14 -17.00 -15.74
N ALA A 481 1.55 -18.26 -15.66
CA ALA A 481 2.34 -18.77 -14.54
C ALA A 481 3.69 -18.04 -14.41
N LYS A 482 4.38 -17.78 -15.53
CA LYS A 482 5.62 -17.00 -15.56
C LYS A 482 5.39 -15.57 -15.09
N ALA A 483 4.34 -14.91 -15.57
CA ALA A 483 4.01 -13.55 -15.15
C ALA A 483 3.68 -13.47 -13.65
N LEU A 484 2.91 -14.41 -13.10
CA LEU A 484 2.58 -14.49 -11.68
C LEU A 484 3.77 -14.81 -10.77
N SER A 485 4.89 -15.28 -11.33
CA SER A 485 6.15 -15.42 -10.57
C SER A 485 6.86 -14.08 -10.34
N ARG A 486 6.50 -13.03 -11.09
CA ARG A 486 7.13 -11.69 -11.05
C ARG A 486 6.16 -10.55 -10.70
N ALA A 487 4.86 -10.76 -10.91
CA ALA A 487 3.81 -9.79 -10.67
C ALA A 487 2.78 -10.32 -9.66
N ASP A 488 2.13 -9.41 -8.93
CA ASP A 488 1.06 -9.77 -8.00
C ASP A 488 -0.21 -10.19 -8.75
N TYR A 489 -0.46 -9.59 -9.92
CA TYR A 489 -1.58 -9.89 -10.79
C TYR A 489 -1.16 -9.96 -12.26
N VAL A 490 -1.96 -10.68 -13.03
CA VAL A 490 -1.91 -10.68 -14.49
C VAL A 490 -3.23 -10.15 -15.01
N GLU A 491 -3.19 -9.19 -15.92
CA GLU A 491 -4.36 -8.76 -16.67
C GLU A 491 -4.39 -9.45 -18.04
N LEU A 492 -5.42 -10.24 -18.30
CA LEU A 492 -5.62 -10.89 -19.59
C LEU A 492 -6.49 -10.02 -20.48
N GLN A 493 -6.00 -9.77 -21.68
CA GLN A 493 -6.71 -9.03 -22.72
C GLN A 493 -6.74 -9.88 -24.00
N PRO A 494 -7.73 -9.71 -24.88
CA PRO A 494 -7.60 -10.19 -26.26
C PRO A 494 -6.52 -9.38 -27.00
N GLN A 495 -5.87 -10.00 -27.99
CA GLN A 495 -5.11 -9.27 -29.00
C GLN A 495 -6.02 -8.36 -29.82
N ALA A 496 -5.48 -7.29 -30.41
CA ALA A 496 -6.27 -6.24 -31.07
C ALA A 496 -7.25 -6.75 -32.17
N ALA A 497 -6.89 -7.84 -32.86
CA ALA A 497 -7.72 -8.45 -33.91
C ALA A 497 -8.72 -9.52 -33.41
N VAL A 498 -8.79 -9.77 -32.10
CA VAL A 498 -9.60 -10.83 -31.49
C VAL A 498 -10.83 -10.25 -30.80
N SER A 499 -12.01 -10.68 -31.23
CA SER A 499 -13.27 -10.37 -30.53
C SER A 499 -13.55 -11.43 -29.46
N PRO A 500 -13.57 -11.09 -28.15
CA PRO A 500 -13.69 -12.06 -27.07
C PRO A 500 -15.14 -12.51 -26.87
N GLY A 501 -15.62 -13.41 -27.74
CA GLY A 501 -16.92 -14.08 -27.55
C GLY A 501 -16.92 -15.04 -26.35
N ARG A 502 -18.09 -15.62 -26.03
CA ARG A 502 -18.23 -16.58 -24.93
C ARG A 502 -17.21 -17.75 -24.96
N PRO A 503 -16.98 -18.42 -26.11
CA PRO A 503 -16.00 -19.50 -26.17
C PRO A 503 -14.57 -19.04 -25.84
N TRP A 504 -14.20 -17.82 -26.25
CA TRP A 504 -12.90 -17.24 -25.92
C TRP A 504 -12.79 -16.98 -24.41
N MET A 505 -13.83 -16.41 -23.78
CA MET A 505 -13.83 -16.15 -22.34
C MET A 505 -13.74 -17.44 -21.52
N GLU A 506 -14.44 -18.49 -21.94
CA GLU A 506 -14.36 -19.82 -21.29
C GLU A 506 -12.95 -20.39 -21.35
N ARG A 507 -12.29 -20.31 -22.51
CA ARG A 507 -10.92 -20.81 -22.69
C ARG A 507 -9.87 -19.95 -21.99
N ALA A 508 -10.02 -18.63 -22.02
CA ALA A 508 -9.17 -17.71 -21.26
C ALA A 508 -9.31 -17.96 -19.74
N PHE A 509 -10.54 -18.18 -19.27
CA PHE A 509 -10.79 -18.54 -17.87
C PHE A 509 -10.17 -19.90 -17.51
N ALA A 510 -10.32 -20.90 -18.37
CA ALA A 510 -9.68 -22.20 -18.18
C ALA A 510 -8.14 -22.11 -18.16
N ALA A 511 -7.54 -21.30 -19.05
CA ALA A 511 -6.10 -21.08 -19.09
C ALA A 511 -5.55 -20.41 -17.83
N ALA A 512 -6.32 -19.52 -17.20
CA ALA A 512 -5.99 -18.90 -15.92
C ALA A 512 -6.04 -19.88 -14.74
N GLY A 513 -6.75 -21.00 -14.90
CA GLY A 513 -6.88 -22.04 -13.88
C GLY A 513 -7.57 -21.54 -12.61
N SER A 514 -7.12 -22.04 -11.45
CA SER A 514 -7.66 -21.65 -10.14
C SER A 514 -7.11 -20.33 -9.59
N SER A 515 -6.22 -19.66 -10.35
CA SER A 515 -5.57 -18.42 -9.92
C SER A 515 -6.59 -17.32 -9.63
N GLN A 516 -6.60 -16.86 -8.38
CA GLN A 516 -7.37 -15.68 -7.96
C GLN A 516 -6.62 -14.36 -8.24
N LYS A 517 -5.51 -14.42 -8.99
CA LYS A 517 -4.64 -13.26 -9.30
C LYS A 517 -4.77 -12.80 -10.76
N THR A 518 -5.84 -13.23 -11.43
CA THR A 518 -6.07 -12.92 -12.84
C THR A 518 -7.20 -11.91 -12.98
N VAL A 519 -6.90 -10.78 -13.63
CA VAL A 519 -7.86 -9.75 -14.02
C VAL A 519 -8.28 -9.98 -15.47
N PHE A 520 -9.56 -10.17 -15.72
CA PHE A 520 -10.09 -10.35 -17.08
C PHE A 520 -10.52 -8.99 -17.64
N ALA A 521 -9.77 -8.46 -18.60
CA ALA A 521 -10.04 -7.16 -19.21
C ALA A 521 -10.79 -7.31 -20.53
N LEU A 522 -11.90 -6.57 -20.65
CA LEU A 522 -12.75 -6.56 -21.83
C LEU A 522 -12.52 -5.29 -22.68
N PRO A 523 -12.32 -5.41 -24.00
CA PRO A 523 -12.25 -4.25 -24.87
C PRO A 523 -13.63 -3.59 -24.95
N SER A 524 -13.65 -2.26 -24.93
CA SER A 524 -14.90 -1.48 -24.97
C SER A 524 -14.98 -0.52 -26.16
N ARG A 525 -13.86 -0.29 -26.88
CA ARG A 525 -13.85 0.51 -28.09
C ARG A 525 -14.69 -0.15 -29.17
N ALA A 526 -15.64 0.59 -29.74
CA ALA A 526 -16.55 0.13 -30.79
C ALA A 526 -17.37 -1.14 -30.41
N VAL A 527 -17.59 -1.38 -29.12
CA VAL A 527 -18.44 -2.47 -28.61
C VAL A 527 -19.74 -1.87 -28.06
N ASP A 528 -20.89 -2.48 -28.39
CA ASP A 528 -22.18 -2.08 -27.80
C ASP A 528 -22.14 -2.26 -26.26
N SER A 529 -22.68 -1.29 -25.53
CA SER A 529 -22.64 -1.33 -24.06
C SER A 529 -23.43 -2.51 -23.48
N GLY A 530 -24.48 -2.98 -24.18
CA GLY A 530 -25.24 -4.16 -23.80
C GLY A 530 -24.46 -5.46 -24.04
N ASP A 531 -23.70 -5.55 -25.13
CA ASP A 531 -22.77 -6.66 -25.38
C ASP A 531 -21.65 -6.72 -24.33
N LEU A 532 -21.04 -5.58 -24.01
CA LEU A 532 -20.02 -5.50 -22.97
C LEU A 532 -20.57 -5.92 -21.60
N ALA A 533 -21.76 -5.48 -21.23
CA ALA A 533 -22.43 -5.88 -19.99
C ALA A 533 -22.73 -7.39 -19.95
N ARG A 534 -23.12 -8.00 -21.08
CA ARG A 534 -23.29 -9.47 -21.19
C ARG A 534 -21.96 -10.22 -21.04
N ALA A 535 -20.87 -9.68 -21.57
CA ALA A 535 -19.54 -10.25 -21.39
C ALA A 535 -19.10 -10.21 -19.92
N VAL A 536 -19.32 -9.10 -19.21
CA VAL A 536 -19.08 -9.00 -17.76
C VAL A 536 -19.91 -10.04 -16.99
N ALA A 537 -21.20 -10.16 -17.30
CA ALA A 537 -22.06 -11.17 -16.67
C ALA A 537 -21.58 -12.61 -16.94
N THR A 538 -21.05 -12.87 -18.15
CA THR A 538 -20.48 -14.17 -18.49
C THR A 538 -19.25 -14.49 -17.64
N LEU A 539 -18.33 -13.53 -17.47
CA LEU A 539 -17.17 -13.70 -16.59
C LEU A 539 -17.56 -13.95 -15.14
N HIS A 540 -18.60 -13.28 -14.64
CA HIS A 540 -19.13 -13.56 -13.30
C HIS A 540 -19.68 -14.99 -13.17
N LEU A 541 -20.39 -15.49 -14.18
CA LEU A 541 -20.91 -16.87 -14.19
C LEU A 541 -19.78 -17.91 -14.21
N LEU A 542 -18.66 -17.59 -14.85
CA LEU A 542 -17.46 -18.42 -14.82
C LEU A 542 -16.75 -18.39 -13.45
N GLY A 543 -17.04 -17.40 -12.61
CA GLY A 543 -16.42 -17.23 -11.30
C GLY A 543 -15.23 -16.26 -11.29
N ALA A 544 -15.06 -15.46 -12.34
CA ALA A 544 -14.02 -14.43 -12.38
C ALA A 544 -14.26 -13.37 -11.30
N ARG A 545 -13.30 -13.23 -10.38
CA ARG A 545 -13.36 -12.26 -9.27
C ARG A 545 -12.88 -10.87 -9.67
N HIS A 546 -11.93 -10.78 -10.60
CA HIS A 546 -11.32 -9.52 -11.02
C HIS A 546 -11.65 -9.27 -12.49
N ILE A 547 -12.31 -8.15 -12.77
CA ILE A 547 -12.78 -7.77 -14.10
C ILE A 547 -12.38 -6.32 -14.35
N ALA A 548 -11.92 -6.06 -15.56
CA ALA A 548 -11.60 -4.74 -16.05
C ALA A 548 -12.27 -4.47 -17.40
N TYR A 549 -12.36 -3.22 -17.80
CA TYR A 549 -12.67 -2.85 -19.18
C TYR A 549 -11.87 -1.63 -19.61
N GLY A 550 -11.67 -1.47 -20.92
CA GLY A 550 -10.92 -0.36 -21.45
C GLY A 550 -11.01 -0.16 -22.96
N PRO A 551 -10.71 1.05 -23.46
CA PRO A 551 -10.59 2.30 -22.70
C PRO A 551 -11.97 2.89 -22.35
N ASP A 552 -12.09 3.57 -21.20
CA ASP A 552 -13.26 4.41 -20.88
C ASP A 552 -13.21 5.76 -21.61
N ASP A 553 -14.37 6.21 -22.09
CA ASP A 553 -14.58 7.50 -22.76
C ASP A 553 -15.68 8.29 -22.01
N VAL A 554 -15.23 9.14 -21.09
CA VAL A 554 -16.09 10.01 -20.27
C VAL A 554 -16.89 10.98 -21.13
N ALA A 555 -16.29 11.50 -22.22
CA ALA A 555 -16.88 12.58 -23.01
C ALA A 555 -18.11 12.11 -23.79
N ASN A 556 -18.10 10.87 -24.26
CA ASN A 556 -19.20 10.30 -25.05
C ASN A 556 -20.11 9.35 -24.24
N ASP A 557 -19.90 9.22 -22.92
CA ASP A 557 -20.55 8.21 -22.07
C ASP A 557 -20.43 6.80 -22.67
N LEU A 558 -19.20 6.40 -23.02
CA LEU A 558 -18.92 5.09 -23.58
C LEU A 558 -17.90 4.33 -22.71
N PRO A 559 -18.23 3.09 -22.27
CA PRO A 559 -19.53 2.43 -22.39
C PRO A 559 -20.61 3.14 -21.55
N ARG A 560 -21.89 3.04 -21.94
CA ARG A 560 -22.98 3.77 -21.27
C ARG A 560 -23.05 3.44 -19.79
N LEU A 561 -22.89 4.47 -18.94
CA LEU A 561 -22.84 4.31 -17.49
C LEU A 561 -24.07 3.58 -16.93
N ALA A 562 -25.26 3.95 -17.42
CA ALA A 562 -26.53 3.38 -16.97
C ALA A 562 -26.64 1.87 -17.22
N VAL A 563 -25.99 1.37 -18.28
CA VAL A 563 -25.96 -0.05 -18.64
C VAL A 563 -24.87 -0.77 -17.84
N MET A 564 -23.64 -0.26 -17.91
CA MET A 564 -22.47 -0.93 -17.33
C MET A 564 -22.50 -1.00 -15.82
N ARG A 565 -22.96 0.05 -15.12
CA ARG A 565 -23.00 0.08 -13.66
C ARG A 565 -23.67 -1.15 -13.07
N ARG A 566 -24.79 -1.60 -13.66
CA ARG A 566 -25.57 -2.74 -13.15
C ARG A 566 -24.81 -4.07 -13.25
N ALA A 567 -24.06 -4.25 -14.33
CA ALA A 567 -23.29 -5.46 -14.57
C ALA A 567 -21.94 -5.45 -13.84
N PHE A 568 -21.31 -4.28 -13.72
CA PHE A 568 -19.93 -4.13 -13.28
C PHE A 568 -19.78 -3.84 -11.78
N SER A 569 -20.67 -3.03 -11.19
CA SER A 569 -20.52 -2.61 -9.80
C SER A 569 -20.69 -3.78 -8.83
N LEU A 570 -19.84 -3.83 -7.81
CA LEU A 570 -20.00 -4.76 -6.68
C LEU A 570 -21.25 -4.44 -5.84
N ARG A 571 -21.62 -3.16 -5.75
CA ARG A 571 -22.76 -2.70 -4.94
C ARG A 571 -24.12 -3.03 -5.54
N SER A 572 -24.19 -3.31 -6.83
CA SER A 572 -25.44 -3.67 -7.53
C SER A 572 -25.67 -5.18 -7.61
N GLN A 573 -24.90 -5.98 -6.86
CA GLN A 573 -25.09 -7.43 -6.73
C GLN A 573 -25.56 -7.75 -5.32
N PRO A 574 -26.87 -7.56 -5.01
CA PRO A 574 -27.40 -7.66 -3.65
C PRO A 574 -27.45 -9.08 -3.05
N GLU A 575 -27.00 -10.11 -3.77
CA GLU A 575 -27.02 -11.51 -3.29
C GLU A 575 -25.67 -12.02 -2.76
N ARG A 576 -24.70 -11.14 -2.45
CA ARG A 576 -23.38 -11.57 -1.97
C ARG A 576 -22.80 -10.72 -0.86
#